data_AF-A0A956YLB0-F1
#
_entry.id   AF-A0A956YLB0-F1
#
_cell.length_a   1.000
_cell.length_b   1.000
_cell.length_c   1.000
_cell.angle_alpha   90.00
_cell.angle_beta   90.00
_cell.angle_gamma   90.00
#
_symmetry.space_group_name_H-M   'P 1'
#
loop_
_entity.id
_entity.type
_entity.pdbx_description
1 polymer ?
#
loop_
_entity_poly.entity_id
_entity_poly.type
_entity_poly.pdbx_seq_one_letter_code
_entity_poly.pdbx_strand_id
1 'polypeptide(L)'
;MAVYFHGNFGLNRERLAGLLQYALENPTLKDKELAKPFGFGAPYAQRYRNWLHRVGITELGLPLLLTPMGKVVVENDPDLKTLTTQWYIHWELTTDPERAETWHFFYHTFLPNHDTFTRDDLQIALMDYLSEEHSQQHFGPKSTMLPGITRAILDCYTDQKAIGELNIIFPQGPFYKNQSKQLANGPWTSEAKLKDAF
;
A
#
# COMPACT_ATOMS: atom_id res chain seq x y z
N MET A 1 -9.63 10.08 -1.37
CA MET A 1 -9.09 9.97 -2.74
C MET A 1 -8.30 8.68 -2.83
N ALA A 2 -8.66 7.79 -3.76
CA ALA A 2 -8.07 6.45 -3.91
C ALA A 2 -6.69 6.46 -4.61
N VAL A 3 -6.41 7.49 -5.42
CA VAL A 3 -5.22 7.57 -6.28
C VAL A 3 -3.97 8.09 -5.57
N TYR A 4 -4.09 9.09 -4.69
CA TYR A 4 -2.93 9.80 -4.10
C TYR A 4 -2.96 9.86 -2.56
N PHE A 5 -3.54 8.84 -1.92
CA PHE A 5 -3.66 8.81 -0.46
C PHE A 5 -2.30 8.76 0.26
N HIS A 6 -1.27 8.24 -0.39
CA HIS A 6 0.09 8.07 0.15
C HIS A 6 0.89 9.39 0.21
N GLY A 7 0.57 10.37 -0.64
CA GLY A 7 1.37 11.60 -0.77
C GLY A 7 2.85 11.29 -0.99
N ASN A 8 3.73 11.87 -0.18
CA ASN A 8 5.18 11.63 -0.27
C ASN A 8 5.67 10.42 0.56
N PHE A 9 4.78 9.69 1.22
CA PHE A 9 5.14 8.56 2.10
C PHE A 9 4.76 7.24 1.44
N GLY A 10 5.77 6.49 0.98
CA GLY A 10 5.60 5.11 0.55
C GLY A 10 5.18 4.19 1.71
N LEU A 11 4.68 3.01 1.35
CA LEU A 11 4.39 1.96 2.31
C LEU A 11 5.69 1.60 3.05
N ASN A 12 5.61 1.52 4.38
CA ASN A 12 6.72 1.11 5.23
C ASN A 12 6.14 0.45 6.48
N ARG A 13 6.34 -0.87 6.61
CA ARG A 13 5.72 -1.70 7.65
C ARG A 13 6.18 -1.34 9.05
N GLU A 14 7.48 -1.01 9.23
CA GLU A 14 8.02 -0.55 10.52
C GLU A 14 7.31 0.73 11.00
N ARG A 15 7.11 1.69 10.11
CA ARG A 15 6.39 2.95 10.41
C ARG A 15 4.90 2.74 10.63
N LEU A 16 4.28 1.83 9.87
CA LEU A 16 2.89 1.44 10.06
C LEU A 16 2.68 0.83 11.43
N ALA A 17 3.47 -0.19 11.79
CA ALA A 17 3.40 -0.89 13.06
C ALA A 17 3.62 0.09 14.23
N GLY A 18 4.67 0.92 14.15
CA GLY A 18 4.96 1.91 15.17
C GLY A 18 3.82 2.91 15.38
N LEU A 19 3.27 3.49 14.31
CA LEU A 19 2.14 4.42 14.42
C LEU A 19 0.88 3.72 14.96
N LEU A 20 0.59 2.51 14.47
CA LEU A 20 -0.57 1.72 14.89
C LEU A 20 -0.53 1.44 16.39
N GLN A 21 0.57 0.87 16.88
CA GLN A 21 0.74 0.54 18.30
C GLN A 21 0.58 1.80 19.17
N TYR A 22 1.28 2.89 18.82
CA TYR A 22 1.19 4.15 19.57
C TYR A 22 -0.22 4.74 19.57
N ALA A 23 -0.94 4.65 18.45
CA ALA A 23 -2.30 5.17 18.34
C ALA A 23 -3.33 4.32 19.12
N LEU A 24 -3.16 2.99 19.17
CA LEU A 24 -4.03 2.09 19.95
C LEU A 24 -3.86 2.31 21.46
N GLU A 25 -2.64 2.58 21.91
CA GLU A 25 -2.35 2.94 23.30
C GLU A 25 -2.85 4.34 23.68
N ASN A 26 -3.00 5.23 22.69
CA ASN A 26 -3.33 6.65 22.89
C ASN A 26 -4.51 7.09 22.00
N PRO A 27 -5.72 6.51 22.18
CA PRO A 27 -6.82 6.63 21.21
C PRO A 27 -7.38 8.06 21.05
N THR A 28 -7.13 8.94 22.02
CA THR A 28 -7.61 10.33 21.99
C THR A 28 -6.72 11.28 21.17
N LEU A 29 -5.48 10.87 20.87
CA LEU A 29 -4.50 11.73 20.20
C LEU A 29 -4.88 12.00 18.74
N LYS A 30 -4.54 13.21 18.29
CA LYS A 30 -4.71 13.63 16.89
C LYS A 30 -3.39 13.49 16.12
N ASP A 31 -3.47 13.67 14.80
CA ASP A 31 -2.35 13.42 13.88
C ASP A 31 -1.05 14.14 14.26
N LYS A 32 -1.14 15.38 14.77
CA LYS A 32 0.05 16.14 15.17
C LYS A 32 0.74 15.48 16.35
N GLU A 33 -0.02 15.05 17.36
CA GLU A 33 0.49 14.38 18.56
C GLU A 33 0.99 12.98 18.26
N LEU A 34 0.24 12.20 17.45
CA LEU A 34 0.63 10.87 17.03
C LEU A 34 1.96 10.85 16.26
N ALA A 35 2.28 11.92 15.51
CA ALA A 35 3.52 12.01 14.75
C ALA A 35 4.76 12.41 15.58
N LYS A 36 4.59 13.00 16.78
CA LYS A 36 5.68 13.56 17.58
C LYS A 36 6.78 12.54 17.92
N PRO A 37 6.48 11.32 18.39
CA PRO A 37 7.53 10.35 18.75
C PRO A 37 8.40 9.93 17.57
N PHE A 38 7.86 10.05 16.35
CA PHE A 38 8.56 9.70 15.11
C PHE A 38 9.37 10.86 14.53
N GLY A 39 9.36 12.04 15.16
CA GLY A 39 10.05 13.23 14.67
C GLY A 39 9.38 13.90 13.46
N PHE A 40 8.09 13.63 13.23
CA PHE A 40 7.34 14.17 12.09
C PHE A 40 6.14 15.03 12.53
N GLY A 41 5.57 15.76 11.55
CA GLY A 41 4.32 16.50 11.72
C GLY A 41 3.09 15.69 11.35
N ALA A 42 1.91 16.29 11.52
CA ALA A 42 0.60 15.68 11.24
C ALA A 42 0.48 14.93 9.89
N PRO A 43 1.09 15.40 8.76
CA PRO A 43 1.03 14.64 7.51
C PRO A 43 1.59 13.22 7.59
N TYR A 44 2.59 12.96 8.44
CA TYR A 44 3.10 11.60 8.64
C TYR A 44 2.01 10.68 9.20
N ALA A 45 1.41 11.06 10.33
CA ALA A 45 0.36 10.27 10.96
C ALA A 45 -0.84 10.13 10.03
N GLN A 46 -1.30 11.22 9.41
CA GLN A 46 -2.42 11.19 8.48
C GLN A 46 -2.19 10.19 7.33
N ARG A 47 -0.99 10.17 6.73
CA ARG A 47 -0.68 9.30 5.58
C ARG A 47 -0.54 7.84 5.99
N TYR A 48 0.11 7.55 7.11
CA TYR A 48 0.20 6.18 7.61
C TYR A 48 -1.12 5.65 8.17
N ARG A 49 -2.02 6.49 8.70
CA ARG A 49 -3.42 6.09 8.97
C ARG A 49 -4.18 5.74 7.69
N ASN A 50 -3.99 6.53 6.62
CA ASN A 50 -4.58 6.20 5.32
C ASN A 50 -4.05 4.86 4.80
N TRP A 51 -2.74 4.60 4.91
CA TRP A 51 -2.15 3.31 4.58
C TRP A 51 -2.76 2.17 5.41
N LEU A 52 -2.86 2.28 6.73
CA LEU A 52 -3.48 1.26 7.61
C LEU A 52 -4.91 0.94 7.18
N HIS A 53 -5.67 1.94 6.75
CA HIS A 53 -6.99 1.74 6.19
C HIS A 53 -6.95 1.05 4.82
N ARG A 54 -6.06 1.46 3.91
CA ARG A 54 -5.96 0.86 2.57
C ARG A 54 -5.53 -0.60 2.60
N VAL A 55 -4.69 -0.97 3.56
CA VAL A 55 -4.24 -2.36 3.75
C VAL A 55 -5.15 -3.15 4.68
N GLY A 56 -6.37 -2.65 4.96
CA GLY A 56 -7.41 -3.38 5.66
C GLY A 56 -7.16 -3.63 7.15
N ILE A 57 -6.16 -2.99 7.78
CA ILE A 57 -5.85 -3.19 9.21
C ILE A 57 -6.76 -2.34 10.10
N THR A 58 -7.08 -1.12 9.68
CA THR A 58 -7.94 -0.21 10.47
C THR A 58 -9.10 0.35 9.67
N GLU A 59 -10.15 0.76 10.38
CA GLU A 59 -11.14 1.70 9.85
C GLU A 59 -10.49 3.06 9.54
N LEU A 60 -11.09 3.82 8.63
CA LEU A 60 -10.62 5.18 8.35
C LEU A 60 -11.11 6.14 9.43
N GLY A 61 -10.20 6.78 10.16
CA GLY A 61 -10.58 7.83 11.10
C GLY A 61 -9.66 7.95 12.31
N LEU A 62 -10.17 8.65 13.31
CA LEU A 62 -9.66 8.72 14.67
C LEU A 62 -10.86 8.59 15.64
N PRO A 63 -10.78 7.82 16.74
CA PRO A 63 -9.65 6.97 17.14
C PRO A 63 -9.34 5.88 16.09
N LEU A 64 -8.13 5.33 16.12
CA LEU A 64 -7.80 4.18 15.29
C LEU A 64 -8.54 2.96 15.81
N LEU A 65 -9.36 2.35 14.94
CA LEU A 65 -10.12 1.14 15.25
C LEU A 65 -9.65 0.03 14.31
N LEU A 66 -9.29 -1.12 14.88
CA LEU A 66 -8.94 -2.31 14.09
C LEU A 66 -10.18 -2.87 13.40
N THR A 67 -10.03 -3.26 12.13
CA THR A 67 -11.01 -4.12 11.45
C THR A 67 -10.97 -5.53 12.06
N PRO A 68 -11.95 -6.41 11.79
CA PRO A 68 -11.88 -7.81 12.22
C PRO A 68 -10.61 -8.52 11.72
N MET A 69 -10.26 -8.37 10.43
CA MET A 69 -9.03 -8.91 9.87
C MET A 69 -7.78 -8.28 10.48
N GLY A 70 -7.80 -6.96 10.74
CA GLY A 70 -6.72 -6.23 11.39
C GLY A 70 -6.43 -6.70 12.81
N LYS A 71 -7.44 -7.15 13.56
CA LYS A 71 -7.24 -7.79 14.87
C LYS A 71 -6.43 -9.08 14.73
N VAL A 72 -6.80 -9.94 13.77
CA VAL A 72 -6.05 -11.17 13.48
C VAL A 72 -4.59 -10.85 13.13
N VAL A 73 -4.34 -9.86 12.27
CA VAL A 73 -2.97 -9.45 11.92
C VAL A 73 -2.19 -8.98 13.15
N VAL A 74 -2.75 -8.07 13.95
CA VAL A 74 -2.04 -7.50 15.11
C VAL A 74 -1.81 -8.51 16.23
N GLU A 75 -2.74 -9.46 16.42
CA GLU A 75 -2.59 -10.54 17.41
C GLU A 75 -1.46 -11.51 17.05
N ASN A 76 -1.22 -11.77 15.77
CA ASN A 76 -0.23 -12.77 15.31
C ASN A 76 1.11 -12.14 14.86
N ASP A 77 1.09 -10.91 14.35
CA ASP A 77 2.24 -10.20 13.79
C ASP A 77 2.16 -8.68 14.07
N PRO A 78 2.29 -8.24 15.33
CA PRO A 78 2.12 -6.85 15.74
C PRO A 78 3.15 -5.88 15.11
N ASP A 79 4.29 -6.42 14.66
CA ASP A 79 5.35 -5.67 13.98
C ASP A 79 5.20 -5.66 12.44
N LEU A 80 4.19 -6.37 11.91
CA LEU A 80 3.88 -6.49 10.50
C LEU A 80 5.06 -7.06 9.67
N LYS A 81 5.82 -8.03 10.20
CA LYS A 81 7.06 -8.53 9.58
C LYS A 81 6.88 -9.76 8.71
N THR A 82 5.91 -10.62 9.03
CA THR A 82 5.76 -11.94 8.40
C THR A 82 5.42 -11.86 6.91
N LEU A 83 5.76 -12.91 6.15
CA LEU A 83 5.32 -13.06 4.77
C LEU A 83 3.78 -13.13 4.66
N THR A 84 3.11 -13.75 5.64
CA THR A 84 1.64 -13.81 5.70
C THR A 84 1.05 -12.40 5.72
N THR A 85 1.53 -11.52 6.61
CA THR A 85 1.09 -10.11 6.64
C THR A 85 1.40 -9.36 5.36
N GLN A 86 2.56 -9.59 4.73
CA GLN A 86 2.89 -8.95 3.45
C GLN A 86 1.92 -9.37 2.35
N TRP A 87 1.62 -10.68 2.23
CA TRP A 87 0.61 -11.17 1.29
C TRP A 87 -0.77 -10.59 1.58
N TYR A 88 -1.14 -10.44 2.85
CA TYR A 88 -2.41 -9.82 3.24
C TYR A 88 -2.48 -8.36 2.77
N ILE A 89 -1.43 -7.59 3.04
CA ILE A 89 -1.30 -6.20 2.56
C ILE A 89 -1.42 -6.13 1.03
N HIS A 90 -0.76 -7.04 0.31
CA HIS A 90 -0.85 -7.08 -1.15
C HIS A 90 -2.30 -7.25 -1.61
N TRP A 91 -3.02 -8.24 -1.09
CA TRP A 91 -4.40 -8.49 -1.48
C TRP A 91 -5.34 -7.34 -1.15
N GLU A 92 -5.20 -6.71 0.01
CA GLU A 92 -6.03 -5.56 0.38
C GLU A 92 -5.79 -4.36 -0.56
N LEU A 93 -4.56 -4.18 -1.05
CA LEU A 93 -4.24 -3.13 -2.02
C LEU A 93 -4.73 -3.42 -3.44
N THR A 94 -4.89 -4.68 -3.83
CA THR A 94 -5.22 -5.05 -5.20
C THR A 94 -6.67 -5.49 -5.37
N THR A 95 -7.40 -5.83 -4.30
CA THR A 95 -8.77 -6.36 -4.43
C THR A 95 -9.80 -5.30 -4.80
N ASP A 96 -9.73 -4.12 -4.17
CA ASP A 96 -10.79 -3.10 -4.26
C ASP A 96 -10.27 -1.80 -4.91
N PRO A 97 -10.70 -1.47 -6.14
CA PRO A 97 -10.26 -0.26 -6.83
C PRO A 97 -10.74 1.03 -6.15
N GLU A 98 -11.84 1.02 -5.41
CA GLU A 98 -12.28 2.23 -4.66
C GLU A 98 -11.37 2.53 -3.47
N ARG A 99 -10.67 1.50 -2.98
CA ARG A 99 -9.73 1.59 -1.87
C ARG A 99 -8.34 2.00 -2.34
N ALA A 100 -7.79 1.33 -3.35
CA ALA A 100 -6.43 1.53 -3.80
C ALA A 100 -6.31 1.40 -5.34
N GLU A 101 -7.04 2.23 -6.04
CA GLU A 101 -7.21 2.24 -7.50
C GLU A 101 -5.94 1.98 -8.31
N THR A 102 -4.85 2.69 -8.00
CA THR A 102 -3.60 2.58 -8.77
C THR A 102 -2.86 1.26 -8.52
N TRP A 103 -3.01 0.65 -7.34
CA TRP A 103 -2.50 -0.69 -7.05
C TRP A 103 -3.35 -1.77 -7.71
N HIS A 104 -4.68 -1.61 -7.71
CA HIS A 104 -5.60 -2.48 -8.43
C HIS A 104 -5.28 -2.48 -9.93
N PHE A 105 -5.20 -1.29 -10.56
CA PHE A 105 -4.81 -1.15 -11.97
C PHE A 105 -3.44 -1.77 -12.26
N PHE A 106 -2.44 -1.47 -11.42
CA PHE A 106 -1.10 -2.00 -11.61
C PHE A 106 -1.09 -3.53 -11.65
N TYR A 107 -1.74 -4.18 -10.69
CA TYR A 107 -1.69 -5.63 -10.56
C TYR A 107 -2.62 -6.36 -11.54
N HIS A 108 -3.85 -5.89 -11.75
CA HIS A 108 -4.85 -6.59 -12.55
C HIS A 108 -4.87 -6.19 -14.02
N THR A 109 -4.38 -4.99 -14.37
CA THR A 109 -4.42 -4.49 -15.75
C THR A 109 -3.03 -4.37 -16.36
N PHE A 110 -2.08 -3.77 -15.64
CA PHE A 110 -0.75 -3.51 -16.18
C PHE A 110 0.13 -4.78 -16.19
N LEU A 111 0.36 -5.41 -15.03
CA LEU A 111 1.29 -6.54 -14.91
C LEU A 111 0.99 -7.74 -15.82
N PRO A 112 -0.26 -8.19 -16.02
CA PRO A 112 -0.53 -9.38 -16.85
C PRO A 112 -0.02 -9.26 -18.29
N ASN A 113 0.04 -8.03 -18.79
CA ASN A 113 0.45 -7.66 -20.15
C ASN A 113 1.95 -7.33 -20.28
N HIS A 114 2.70 -7.33 -19.16
CA HIS A 114 4.10 -6.92 -19.13
C HIS A 114 4.95 -7.91 -18.32
N ASP A 115 5.67 -8.80 -19.01
CA ASP A 115 6.64 -9.69 -18.37
C ASP A 115 7.90 -8.94 -17.90
N THR A 116 8.25 -7.85 -18.61
CA THR A 116 9.29 -6.89 -18.25
C THR A 116 8.81 -5.49 -18.62
N PHE A 117 9.12 -4.47 -17.80
CA PHE A 117 8.74 -3.08 -18.07
C PHE A 117 9.73 -2.10 -17.45
N THR A 118 9.74 -0.86 -17.90
CA THR A 118 10.49 0.25 -17.30
C THR A 118 9.59 1.10 -16.40
N ARG A 119 10.21 1.98 -15.59
CA ARG A 119 9.46 2.97 -14.82
C ARG A 119 8.57 3.85 -15.72
N ASP A 120 9.06 4.20 -16.91
CA ASP A 120 8.34 5.09 -17.82
C ASP A 120 7.14 4.40 -18.47
N ASP A 121 7.26 3.11 -18.79
CA ASP A 121 6.13 2.30 -19.29
C ASP A 121 4.96 2.32 -18.29
N LEU A 122 5.24 2.11 -17.00
CA LEU A 122 4.22 2.17 -15.95
C LEU A 122 3.65 3.59 -15.80
N GLN A 123 4.49 4.63 -15.85
CA GLN A 123 4.03 6.01 -15.70
C GLN A 123 3.12 6.43 -16.87
N ILE A 124 3.43 6.02 -18.09
CA ILE A 124 2.60 6.27 -19.28
C ILE A 124 1.27 5.53 -19.15
N ALA A 125 1.29 4.25 -18.78
CA ALA A 125 0.06 3.49 -18.58
C ALA A 125 -0.85 4.09 -17.49
N LEU A 126 -0.28 4.58 -16.38
CA LEU A 126 -1.01 5.28 -15.33
C LEU A 126 -1.55 6.64 -15.82
N MET A 127 -0.80 7.36 -16.65
CA MET A 127 -1.25 8.62 -17.26
C MET A 127 -2.49 8.37 -18.10
N ASP A 128 -2.42 7.43 -19.03
CA ASP A 128 -3.51 7.14 -19.96
C ASP A 128 -4.78 6.76 -19.17
N TYR A 129 -4.66 5.78 -18.26
CA TYR A 129 -5.76 5.32 -17.40
C TYR A 129 -6.36 6.43 -16.53
N LEU A 130 -5.55 7.14 -15.73
CA LEU A 130 -6.07 8.12 -14.77
C LEU A 130 -6.59 9.41 -15.44
N SER A 131 -6.06 9.73 -16.61
CA SER A 131 -6.48 10.91 -17.36
C SER A 131 -7.84 10.73 -18.03
N GLU A 132 -8.21 9.49 -18.37
CA GLU A 132 -9.52 9.08 -18.86
C GLU A 132 -10.56 9.05 -17.72
N GLU A 133 -10.24 8.40 -16.60
CA GLU A 133 -11.17 8.17 -15.48
C GLU A 133 -11.40 9.42 -14.59
N HIS A 134 -10.40 10.30 -14.46
CA HIS A 134 -10.47 11.43 -13.52
C HIS A 134 -10.37 12.79 -14.21
N SER A 135 -9.16 13.21 -14.56
CA SER A 135 -8.92 14.56 -15.09
C SER A 135 -7.57 14.69 -15.79
N GLN A 136 -7.62 15.16 -17.03
CA GLN A 136 -6.45 15.56 -17.81
C GLN A 136 -5.62 16.66 -17.11
N GLN A 137 -6.24 17.54 -16.32
CA GLN A 137 -5.52 18.60 -15.61
C GLN A 137 -4.57 18.03 -14.54
N HIS A 138 -4.99 16.99 -13.83
CA HIS A 138 -4.22 16.41 -12.72
C HIS A 138 -3.36 15.22 -13.16
N PHE A 139 -3.78 14.49 -14.20
CA PHE A 139 -3.16 13.23 -14.63
C PHE A 139 -2.73 13.21 -16.11
N GLY A 140 -2.74 14.34 -16.80
CA GLY A 140 -2.20 14.43 -18.17
C GLY A 140 -0.66 14.56 -18.21
N PRO A 141 -0.07 14.86 -19.39
CA PRO A 141 1.38 14.83 -19.64
C PRO A 141 2.24 15.74 -18.75
N LYS A 142 1.65 16.74 -18.09
CA LYS A 142 2.33 17.68 -17.19
C LYS A 142 2.07 17.38 -15.71
N SER A 143 1.50 16.22 -15.38
CA SER A 143 1.18 15.85 -14.00
C SER A 143 2.42 15.82 -13.13
N THR A 144 2.35 16.49 -11.98
CA THR A 144 3.36 16.39 -10.92
C THR A 144 3.08 15.24 -9.95
N MET A 145 1.91 14.60 -10.03
CA MET A 145 1.47 13.52 -9.14
C MET A 145 1.89 12.15 -9.66
N LEU A 146 1.82 11.93 -10.98
CA LEU A 146 2.16 10.65 -11.62
C LEU A 146 3.56 10.13 -11.26
N PRO A 147 4.62 10.96 -11.21
CA PRO A 147 5.93 10.46 -10.81
C PRO A 147 5.96 9.91 -9.38
N GLY A 148 5.21 10.54 -8.48
CA GLY A 148 5.09 10.13 -7.08
C GLY A 148 4.27 8.86 -6.91
N ILE A 149 3.18 8.71 -7.67
CA ILE A 149 2.34 7.49 -7.70
C ILE A 149 3.17 6.31 -8.22
N THR A 150 3.82 6.50 -9.38
CA THR A 150 4.66 5.48 -10.02
C THR A 150 5.75 5.01 -9.06
N ARG A 151 6.45 5.96 -8.41
CA ARG A 151 7.47 5.63 -7.41
C ARG A 151 6.86 4.84 -6.24
N ALA A 152 5.73 5.30 -5.68
CA ALA A 152 5.12 4.64 -4.53
C ALA A 152 4.71 3.19 -4.82
N ILE A 153 4.21 2.90 -6.03
CA ILE A 153 3.90 1.53 -6.47
C ILE A 153 5.17 0.69 -6.58
N LEU A 154 6.20 1.18 -7.26
CA LEU A 154 7.44 0.44 -7.45
C LEU A 154 8.11 0.15 -6.10
N ASP A 155 8.29 1.18 -5.27
CA ASP A 155 8.88 1.06 -3.94
C ASP A 155 8.07 0.08 -3.07
N CYS A 156 6.75 0.06 -3.19
CA CYS A 156 5.89 -0.88 -2.46
C CYS A 156 6.31 -2.34 -2.71
N TYR A 157 6.64 -2.69 -3.94
CA TYR A 157 6.99 -4.06 -4.35
C TYR A 157 8.50 -4.34 -4.45
N THR A 158 9.38 -3.35 -4.26
CA THR A 158 10.83 -3.55 -4.30
C THR A 158 11.55 -3.25 -2.98
N ASP A 159 11.00 -2.39 -2.11
CA ASP A 159 11.58 -2.11 -0.80
C ASP A 159 11.22 -3.24 0.18
N GLN A 160 12.23 -3.80 0.85
CA GLN A 160 12.06 -4.83 1.88
C GLN A 160 11.27 -4.32 3.09
N LYS A 161 11.35 -3.01 3.38
CA LYS A 161 10.53 -2.38 4.42
C LYS A 161 9.06 -2.22 4.01
N ALA A 162 8.76 -2.30 2.71
CA ALA A 162 7.41 -2.40 2.17
C ALA A 162 7.04 -3.88 2.02
N ILE A 163 6.55 -4.34 0.86
CA ILE A 163 6.23 -5.76 0.61
C ILE A 163 7.20 -6.38 -0.41
N GLY A 164 8.44 -5.90 -0.46
CA GLY A 164 9.45 -6.35 -1.42
C GLY A 164 9.90 -7.80 -1.26
N GLU A 165 9.68 -8.42 -0.10
CA GLU A 165 9.98 -9.86 0.08
C GLU A 165 9.02 -10.76 -0.71
N LEU A 166 7.86 -10.22 -1.12
CA LEU A 166 6.90 -10.94 -1.95
C LEU A 166 7.40 -11.19 -3.36
N ASN A 167 8.45 -10.49 -3.81
CA ASN A 167 9.10 -10.84 -5.06
C ASN A 167 8.17 -10.77 -6.29
N ILE A 168 7.12 -9.94 -6.23
CA ILE A 168 6.12 -9.77 -7.30
C ILE A 168 6.76 -9.13 -8.54
N ILE A 169 7.63 -8.14 -8.32
CA ILE A 169 8.50 -7.56 -9.34
C ILE A 169 9.93 -7.45 -8.81
N PHE A 170 10.91 -7.43 -9.70
CA PHE A 170 12.32 -7.27 -9.34
C PHE A 170 13.06 -6.31 -10.25
N PRO A 171 13.86 -5.38 -9.70
CA PRO A 171 14.68 -4.48 -10.51
C PRO A 171 15.83 -5.23 -11.19
N GLN A 172 16.03 -4.98 -12.48
CA GLN A 172 17.11 -5.47 -13.33
C GLN A 172 17.63 -4.33 -14.21
N GLY A 173 18.51 -3.50 -13.64
CA GLY A 173 18.95 -2.27 -14.29
C GLY A 173 17.78 -1.27 -14.41
N PRO A 174 17.47 -0.75 -15.63
CA PRO A 174 16.33 0.16 -15.82
C PRO A 174 14.98 -0.57 -15.90
N PHE A 175 15.00 -1.90 -15.93
CA PHE A 175 13.81 -2.74 -16.08
C PHE A 175 13.34 -3.32 -14.75
N TYR A 176 12.08 -3.70 -14.70
CA TYR A 176 11.45 -4.50 -13.67
C TYR A 176 10.96 -5.79 -14.31
N LYS A 177 11.40 -6.94 -13.78
CA LYS A 177 10.91 -8.25 -14.21
C LYS A 177 9.68 -8.61 -13.38
N ASN A 178 8.59 -8.96 -14.05
CA ASN A 178 7.36 -9.41 -13.43
C ASN A 178 7.41 -10.91 -13.10
N GLN A 179 7.14 -11.27 -11.85
CA GLN A 179 7.03 -12.67 -11.40
C GLN A 179 5.66 -13.00 -10.78
N SER A 180 4.69 -12.08 -10.84
CA SER A 180 3.34 -12.25 -10.27
C SER A 180 2.65 -13.55 -10.67
N LYS A 181 2.83 -14.01 -11.93
CA LYS A 181 2.20 -15.24 -12.47
C LYS A 181 2.64 -16.52 -11.75
N GLN A 182 3.75 -16.49 -11.01
CA GLN A 182 4.35 -17.67 -10.37
C GLN A 182 4.12 -17.71 -8.86
N LEU A 183 3.44 -16.69 -8.30
CA LEU A 183 3.37 -16.47 -6.86
C LEU A 183 1.91 -16.33 -6.45
N ALA A 184 1.44 -17.22 -5.59
CA ALA A 184 0.11 -17.13 -5.01
C ALA A 184 0.13 -17.63 -3.57
N ASN A 185 -0.27 -16.77 -2.64
CA ASN A 185 -0.64 -17.12 -1.28
C ASN A 185 -1.78 -16.19 -0.85
N GLY A 186 -2.87 -16.71 -0.29
CA GLY A 186 -4.14 -15.96 -0.15
C GLY A 186 -4.94 -15.86 -1.48
N PRO A 187 -5.89 -14.90 -1.60
CA PRO A 187 -6.38 -13.99 -0.57
C PRO A 187 -7.16 -14.74 0.53
N TRP A 188 -7.15 -14.18 1.75
CA TRP A 188 -7.94 -14.71 2.87
C TRP A 188 -9.26 -13.97 3.00
N THR A 189 -10.34 -14.66 2.66
CA THR A 189 -11.69 -14.07 2.62
C THR A 189 -12.39 -14.06 3.98
N SER A 190 -11.73 -14.49 5.06
CA SER A 190 -12.30 -14.51 6.41
C SER A 190 -11.22 -14.53 7.50
N GLU A 191 -11.59 -14.11 8.72
CA GLU A 191 -10.72 -14.11 9.91
C GLU A 191 -10.16 -15.50 10.19
N ALA A 192 -10.99 -16.55 10.09
CA ALA A 192 -10.57 -17.93 10.32
C ALA A 192 -9.48 -18.35 9.32
N LYS A 193 -9.66 -18.07 8.02
CA LYS A 193 -8.67 -18.44 6.99
C LYS A 193 -7.35 -17.68 7.15
N LEU A 194 -7.43 -16.39 7.52
CA LEU A 194 -6.23 -15.60 7.78
C LEU A 194 -5.49 -16.12 9.02
N LYS A 195 -6.23 -16.45 10.08
CA LYS A 195 -5.67 -17.03 11.30
C LYS A 195 -4.98 -18.37 11.04
N ASP A 196 -5.56 -19.22 10.20
CA ASP A 196 -4.97 -20.52 9.82
C ASP A 196 -3.68 -20.39 8.99
N ALA A 197 -3.40 -19.19 8.44
CA ALA A 197 -2.22 -18.93 7.62
C ALA A 197 -1.07 -18.23 8.38
N PHE A 198 -1.31 -17.84 9.64
CA PHE A 198 -0.27 -17.40 10.57
C PHE A 198 0.34 -18.60 11.30
#